data_AF-A0A4Q3J738-F1
#
_entry.id   AF-A0A4Q3J738-F1
#
_cell.length_a   1.000
_cell.length_b   1.000
_cell.length_c   1.000
_cell.angle_alpha   90.00
_cell.angle_beta   90.00
_cell.angle_gamma   90.00
#
_symmetry.space_group_name_H-M   'P 1'
#
loop_
_entity.id
_entity.type
_entity.pdbx_description
1 polymer ?
#
loop_
_entity_poly.entity_id
_entity_poly.type
_entity_poly.pdbx_seq_one_letter_code
_entity_poly.pdbx_strand_id
1 'polypeptide(L)'
;MPFCSQPADFVAVWDAYRAGDEKTAREHFDRTIMAVNRLGNQGGDIFYAMHKQLLVRQGVIRTAFVRSPTTAIDPVTARELDELIAQVVPVAKAFARIA
;
A
#
# COMPACT_ATOMS: atom_id res chain seq x y z
N MET A 1 9.27 -1.38 9.58
CA MET A 1 9.31 -2.65 8.81
C MET A 1 8.57 -2.41 7.50
N PRO A 2 9.14 -2.76 6.33
CA PRO A 2 8.42 -2.67 5.06
C PRO A 2 7.23 -3.65 5.08
N PHE A 3 6.07 -3.20 4.60
CA PHE A 3 4.92 -4.08 4.41
C PHE A 3 5.04 -4.86 3.10
N CYS A 4 4.48 -6.06 3.06
CA CYS A 4 4.54 -6.96 1.91
C CYS A 4 3.76 -6.48 0.67
N SER A 5 3.02 -5.37 0.75
CA SER A 5 2.24 -4.83 -0.37
C SER A 5 3.07 -4.03 -1.36
N GLN A 6 4.27 -3.56 -1.00
CA GLN A 6 5.06 -2.62 -1.82
C GLN A 6 6.53 -3.02 -2.00
N PRO A 7 6.90 -4.31 -2.13
CA PRO A 7 8.30 -4.71 -2.20
C PRO A 7 9.04 -4.09 -3.39
N ALA A 8 8.37 -3.97 -4.55
CA ALA A 8 8.95 -3.34 -5.73
C ALA A 8 9.27 -1.85 -5.51
N ASP A 9 8.41 -1.12 -4.79
CA ASP A 9 8.64 0.30 -4.49
C ASP A 9 9.82 0.47 -3.51
N PHE A 10 9.91 -0.39 -2.49
CA PHE A 10 11.06 -0.39 -1.57
C PHE A 10 12.39 -0.67 -2.29
N VAL A 11 12.39 -1.64 -3.20
CA VAL A 11 13.58 -1.96 -4.02
C VAL A 11 13.93 -0.80 -4.95
N ALA A 12 12.95 -0.18 -5.61
CA ALA A 12 13.20 0.97 -6.49
C ALA A 12 13.82 2.15 -5.75
N VAL A 13 13.35 2.46 -4.53
CA VAL A 13 13.96 3.49 -3.67
C VAL A 13 15.39 3.11 -3.29
N TRP A 14 15.61 1.85 -2.91
CA TRP A 14 16.93 1.36 -2.52
C TRP A 14 17.93 1.45 -3.67
N ASP A 15 17.55 1.01 -4.87
CA ASP A 15 18.41 1.01 -6.04
C ASP A 15 18.80 2.42 -6.46
N ALA A 16 17.84 3.36 -6.48
CA ALA A 16 18.11 4.77 -6.76
C ALA A 16 19.07 5.38 -5.71
N TYR A 17 18.83 5.09 -4.42
CA TYR A 17 19.70 5.55 -3.34
C TYR A 17 21.12 4.98 -3.45
N ARG A 18 21.27 3.69 -3.81
CA ARG A 18 22.57 3.05 -4.03
C ARG A 18 23.32 3.59 -5.23
N ALA A 19 22.61 4.07 -6.25
CA ALA A 19 23.20 4.76 -7.40
C ALA A 19 23.60 6.21 -7.10
N GLY A 20 23.31 6.73 -5.90
CA GLY A 20 23.53 8.14 -5.53
C GLY A 20 22.47 9.10 -6.06
N ASP A 21 21.40 8.59 -6.68
CA ASP A 21 20.27 9.40 -7.15
C ASP A 21 19.22 9.56 -6.03
N GLU A 22 19.60 10.34 -5.02
CA GLU A 22 18.74 10.58 -3.86
C GLU A 22 17.45 11.33 -4.22
N LYS A 23 17.48 12.14 -5.29
CA LYS A 23 16.31 12.86 -5.77
C LYS A 23 15.24 11.88 -6.26
N THR A 24 15.59 10.95 -7.15
CA THR A 24 14.66 9.93 -7.63
C THR A 24 14.20 9.03 -6.48
N ALA A 25 15.10 8.64 -5.57
CA ALA A 25 14.75 7.85 -4.39
C ALA A 25 13.68 8.57 -3.54
N ARG A 26 13.87 9.87 -3.28
CA ARG A 26 12.94 10.72 -2.52
C ARG A 26 11.59 10.83 -3.23
N GLU A 27 11.57 11.20 -4.50
CA GLU A 27 10.33 11.37 -5.27
C GLU A 27 9.52 10.05 -5.32
N HIS A 28 10.20 8.92 -5.51
CA HIS A 28 9.54 7.61 -5.52
C HIS A 28 8.98 7.26 -4.13
N PHE A 29 9.78 7.44 -3.07
CA PHE A 29 9.37 7.17 -1.70
C PHE A 29 8.17 7.99 -1.27
N ASP A 30 8.17 9.29 -1.57
CA ASP A 30 7.10 10.21 -1.20
C ASP A 30 5.78 9.84 -1.91
N ARG A 31 5.85 9.52 -3.21
CA ARG A 31 4.69 9.18 -4.03
C ARG A 31 4.07 7.81 -3.71
N THR A 32 4.86 6.86 -3.22
CA THR A 32 4.42 5.46 -3.06
C THR A 32 4.33 5.05 -1.59
N ILE A 33 5.46 4.99 -0.89
CA ILE A 33 5.57 4.44 0.46
C ILE A 33 5.02 5.44 1.49
N MET A 34 5.39 6.72 1.42
CA MET A 34 4.87 7.72 2.36
C MET A 34 3.41 8.03 2.15
N ALA A 35 2.96 8.07 0.89
CA ALA A 35 1.55 8.25 0.60
C ALA A 35 0.71 7.18 1.31
N VAL A 36 1.15 5.91 1.26
CA VAL A 36 0.51 4.79 1.96
C VAL A 36 0.60 4.95 3.48
N ASN A 37 1.80 5.20 4.00
CA ASN A 37 2.00 5.34 5.45
C ASN A 37 1.19 6.49 6.05
N ARG A 38 0.99 7.59 5.32
CA ARG A 38 0.20 8.74 5.78
C ARG A 38 -1.24 8.35 6.13
N LEU A 39 -1.89 7.54 5.30
CA LEU A 39 -3.27 7.09 5.54
C LEU A 39 -3.32 5.90 6.50
N GLY A 40 -2.39 4.94 6.35
CA GLY A 40 -2.35 3.74 7.18
C GLY A 40 -2.09 4.03 8.67
N ASN A 41 -1.47 5.17 8.97
CA ASN A 41 -1.12 5.59 10.33
C ASN A 41 -2.11 6.59 10.95
N GLN A 42 -3.33 6.74 10.39
CA GLN A 42 -4.36 7.64 10.95
C GLN A 42 -4.96 7.17 12.28
N GLY A 43 -4.75 5.91 12.67
CA GLY A 43 -5.16 5.43 13.99
C GLY A 43 -5.35 3.93 14.06
N GLY A 44 -5.32 3.40 15.30
CA GLY A 44 -5.60 2.01 15.60
C GLY A 44 -4.78 1.04 14.75
N ASP A 45 -5.48 0.15 14.06
CA ASP A 45 -4.90 -0.91 13.24
C ASP A 45 -5.28 -0.80 11.75
N ILE A 46 -5.66 0.41 11.30
CA ILE A 46 -6.09 0.73 9.93
C ILE A 46 -5.06 0.29 8.87
N PHE A 47 -3.77 0.34 9.21
CA PHE A 47 -2.70 -0.12 8.32
C PHE A 47 -2.89 -1.57 7.85
N TYR A 48 -3.46 -2.47 8.66
CA TYR A 48 -3.73 -3.84 8.19
C TYR A 48 -4.75 -3.88 7.07
N ALA A 49 -5.83 -3.11 7.19
CA ALA A 49 -6.87 -3.03 6.16
C ALA A 49 -6.30 -2.41 4.88
N MET A 50 -5.56 -1.31 5.01
CA MET A 50 -4.90 -0.64 3.89
C MET A 50 -3.96 -1.57 3.11
N HIS A 51 -3.02 -2.23 3.80
CA HIS A 51 -2.07 -3.11 3.15
C HIS A 51 -2.75 -4.33 2.53
N LYS A 52 -3.80 -4.86 3.14
CA LYS A 52 -4.58 -5.95 2.54
C LYS A 52 -5.38 -5.50 1.32
N GLN A 53 -5.95 -4.30 1.31
CA GLN A 53 -6.64 -3.77 0.12
C GLN A 53 -5.66 -3.58 -1.05
N LEU A 54 -4.44 -3.11 -0.81
CA LEU A 54 -3.38 -3.08 -1.82
C LEU A 54 -3.11 -4.47 -2.38
N LEU A 55 -2.93 -5.47 -1.52
CA LEU A 55 -2.68 -6.85 -1.94
C LEU A 55 -3.86 -7.45 -2.74
N VAL A 56 -5.10 -7.13 -2.38
CA VAL A 56 -6.29 -7.52 -3.17
C VAL A 56 -6.24 -6.87 -4.54
N ARG A 57 -5.99 -5.56 -4.62
CA ARG A 57 -5.93 -4.84 -5.90
C ARG A 57 -4.77 -5.30 -6.78
N GLN A 58 -3.67 -5.74 -6.18
CA GLN A 58 -2.53 -6.36 -6.87
C GLN A 58 -2.79 -7.82 -7.26
N GLY A 59 -3.95 -8.40 -6.90
CA GLY A 59 -4.30 -9.78 -7.23
C GLY A 59 -3.57 -10.84 -6.40
N VAL A 60 -2.93 -10.46 -5.28
CA VAL A 60 -2.12 -11.37 -4.44
C VAL A 60 -2.99 -12.17 -3.47
N ILE A 61 -4.00 -11.54 -2.88
CA ILE A 61 -4.95 -12.19 -1.97
C ILE A 61 -6.40 -11.92 -2.41
N ARG A 62 -7.32 -12.77 -1.98
CA ARG A 62 -8.74 -12.66 -2.36
C ARG A 62 -9.52 -11.61 -1.58
N THR A 63 -9.17 -11.38 -0.31
CA THR A 63 -9.98 -10.57 0.60
C THR A 63 -9.10 -9.70 1.49
N ALA A 64 -9.58 -8.49 1.77
CA ALA A 64 -8.94 -7.57 2.69
C ALA A 64 -9.38 -7.72 4.15
N PHE A 65 -10.17 -8.77 4.46
CA PHE A 65 -10.73 -8.99 5.79
C PHE A 65 -9.67 -8.98 6.91
N VAL A 66 -9.89 -8.16 7.93
CA VAL A 66 -9.14 -8.12 9.19
C VAL A 66 -10.05 -8.65 10.30
N ARG A 67 -9.55 -9.62 11.07
CA ARG A 67 -10.33 -10.27 12.14
C ARG A 67 -10.43 -9.33 13.33
N SER A 68 -11.63 -9.21 13.90
CA SER A 68 -11.88 -8.42 15.12
C SER A 68 -11.11 -8.94 16.35
N PRO A 69 -10.78 -8.08 17.33
CA PRO A 69 -11.10 -6.64 17.36
C PRO A 69 -10.21 -5.83 16.41
N THR A 70 -10.83 -4.91 15.67
CA THR A 70 -10.16 -4.04 14.69
C THR A 70 -10.89 -2.70 14.65
N THR A 71 -10.19 -1.63 14.31
CA THR A 71 -10.73 -0.28 14.17
C THR A 71 -11.64 -0.23 12.95
N ALA A 72 -12.88 0.21 13.15
CA ALA A 72 -13.78 0.51 12.04
C ALA A 72 -13.26 1.73 11.29
N ILE A 73 -13.11 1.61 9.97
CA ILE A 73 -12.72 2.72 9.10
C ILE A 73 -13.97 3.55 8.81
N ASP A 74 -13.92 4.84 9.10
CA ASP A 74 -15.02 5.74 8.79
C ASP A 74 -15.14 5.98 7.26
N PRO A 75 -16.30 6.44 6.77
CA PRO A 75 -16.53 6.59 5.33
C PRO A 75 -15.59 7.58 4.63
N VAL A 76 -15.05 8.58 5.34
CA VAL A 76 -14.14 9.57 4.75
C VAL A 76 -12.78 8.91 4.52
N THR A 77 -12.22 8.28 5.55
CA THR A 77 -10.94 7.55 5.43
C THR A 77 -11.04 6.40 4.44
N ALA A 78 -12.17 5.69 4.36
CA ALA A 78 -12.38 4.63 3.38
C ALA A 78 -12.28 5.16 1.93
N ARG A 79 -12.88 6.32 1.64
CA ARG A 79 -12.79 6.96 0.32
C ARG A 79 -11.37 7.41 0.00
N GLU A 80 -10.68 8.05 0.96
CA GLU A 80 -9.28 8.47 0.77
C GLU A 80 -8.35 7.28 0.49
N LEU A 81 -8.57 6.15 1.18
CA LEU A 81 -7.84 4.91 0.94
C LEU A 81 -8.07 4.40 -0.48
N ASP A 82 -9.32 4.32 -0.93
CA ASP A 82 -9.65 3.85 -2.28
C ASP A 82 -9.02 4.73 -3.38
N GLU A 83 -9.07 6.04 -3.22
CA GLU A 83 -8.44 7.00 -4.14
C GLU A 83 -6.91 6.82 -4.19
N LEU A 84 -6.25 6.73 -3.03
CA LEU A 84 -4.81 6.52 -2.97
C LEU A 84 -4.41 5.16 -3.55
N ILE A 85 -5.14 4.10 -3.21
CA ILE A 85 -4.87 2.74 -3.71
C ILE A 85 -5.00 2.71 -5.24
N ALA A 86 -5.95 3.44 -5.82
CA ALA A 86 -6.05 3.59 -7.26
C ALA A 86 -4.90 4.40 -7.87
N GLN A 87 -4.32 5.37 -7.15
CA GLN A 87 -3.13 6.10 -7.62
C GLN A 87 -1.86 5.23 -7.58
N VAL A 88 -1.65 4.49 -6.49
CA VAL A 88 -0.46 3.63 -6.30
C VAL A 88 -0.54 2.39 -7.18
N VAL A 89 -1.73 1.83 -7.38
CA VAL A 89 -1.98 0.67 -8.25
C VAL A 89 -3.06 1.04 -9.27
N PRO A 90 -2.71 1.73 -10.38
CA PRO A 90 -3.68 2.20 -11.36
C PRO A 90 -4.58 1.10 -11.93
N VAL A 91 -3.97 -0.05 -12.24
CA VAL A 91 -4.66 -1.19 -12.84
C VAL A 91 -4.81 -2.30 -11.83
N ALA A 92 -6.06 -2.61 -11.46
CA ALA A 92 -6.37 -3.75 -10.62
C ALA A 92 -6.08 -5.06 -11.37
N LYS A 93 -5.50 -6.03 -10.67
CA LYS A 93 -5.22 -7.38 -11.19
C LYS A 93 -6.19 -8.38 -10.60
N ALA A 94 -6.70 -9.28 -11.43
CA ALA A 94 -7.54 -10.36 -10.93
C ALA A 94 -6.72 -11.32 -10.05
N PHE A 95 -7.32 -11.81 -8.97
CA PHE A 95 -6.71 -12.85 -8.15
C PHE A 95 -6.57 -14.15 -8.96
N ALA A 96 -5.34 -14.59 -9.20
CA ALA A 96 -5.06 -15.85 -9.86
C ALA A 96 -4.90 -16.97 -8.83
N ARG A 97 -5.61 -18.08 -9.02
CA ARG A 97 -5.28 -19.32 -8.29
C ARG A 97 -4.03 -19.92 -8.92
N ILE A 98 -3.04 -20.24 -8.08
CA ILE A 98 -1.95 -21.12 -8.50
C ILE A 98 -2.59 -22.47 -8.80
N ALA A 99 -2.44 -22.93 -10.04
CA ALA A 99 -2.94 -24.22 -10.51
C ALA A 99 -2.08 -25.36 -9.96
#